data_AF-A0A0D7A412-F1
#
_entry.id   AF-A0A0D7A412-F1
#
_cell.length_a   1.000
_cell.length_b   1.000
_cell.length_c   1.000
_cell.angle_alpha   90.00
_cell.angle_beta   90.00
_cell.angle_gamma   90.00
#
_symmetry.space_group_name_H-M   'P 1'
#
loop_
_entity.id
_entity.type
_entity.pdbx_description
1 polymer ?
#
loop_
_entity_poly.entity_id
_entity_poly.type
_entity_poly.pdbx_seq_one_letter_code
_entity_poly.pdbx_strand_id
1 'polypeptide(L)' 'MNALSRREEENLLKAAKAFALKECEPVVREFAECCTGRFVSVAWACRSQLHVVQNCMRQ' A
#
# COMPACT_ATOMS: atom_id res chain seq x y z
N MET A 1 -1.06 -24.62 16.18
CA MET A 1 -0.76 -23.23 15.78
C MET A 1 0.55 -22.86 16.44
N ASN A 2 1.67 -22.93 15.71
CA ASN A 2 2.94 -22.43 16.23
C ASN A 2 2.82 -20.91 16.32
N ALA A 3 2.96 -20.35 17.52
CA ALA A 3 3.05 -18.93 17.69
C ALA A 3 4.33 -18.48 16.97
N LEU A 4 4.17 -17.77 15.84
CA LEU A 4 5.28 -17.19 15.12
C LEU A 4 6.05 -16.25 16.06
N SER A 5 7.37 -16.26 15.98
CA SER A 5 8.16 -15.24 16.67
C SER A 5 7.82 -13.87 16.08
N ARG A 6 7.82 -12.80 16.89
CA ARG A 6 7.48 -11.44 16.41
C ARG A 6 8.29 -11.04 15.17
N ARG A 7 9.53 -11.53 15.05
CA ARG A 7 10.39 -11.30 13.87
C ARG A 7 9.87 -12.01 12.62
N GLU A 8 9.38 -13.23 12.75
CA GLU A 8 8.82 -13.99 11.63
C GLU A 8 7.50 -13.38 11.17
N GLU A 9 6.67 -12.93 12.11
CA GLU A 9 5.44 -12.20 11.81
C GLU A 9 5.72 -10.88 11.08
N GLU A 10 6.71 -10.10 11.54
CA GLU A 10 7.14 -8.89 10.84
C GLU A 10 7.70 -9.18 9.44
N ASN A 11 8.48 -10.25 9.28
CA ASN A 11 9.03 -10.63 7.99
C ASN A 11 7.93 -11.09 7.02
N LEU A 12 6.95 -11.86 7.50
CA LEU A 12 5.77 -12.26 6.73
C LEU A 12 4.93 -11.05 6.34
N LEU A 13 4.69 -10.12 7.26
CA LEU A 13 3.98 -8.87 6.97
C LEU A 13 4.72 -8.01 5.93
N LYS A 14 6.04 -7.93 6.01
CA LYS A 14 6.86 -7.21 5.01
C LYS A 14 6.79 -7.89 3.64
N ALA A 15 6.90 -9.21 3.60
CA ALA A 15 6.81 -9.99 2.37
C ALA A 15 5.42 -9.86 1.72
N ALA A 16 4.34 -9.98 2.50
CA ALA A 16 2.97 -9.82 2.04
C ALA A 16 2.71 -8.40 1.50
N LYS A 17 3.20 -7.36 2.20
CA LYS A 17 3.11 -5.97 1.71
C LYS A 17 3.87 -5.76 0.41
N ALA A 18 5.08 -6.30 0.29
CA ALA A 18 5.88 -6.19 -0.92
C ALA A 18 5.21 -6.91 -2.11
N PHE A 19 4.56 -8.05 -1.87
CA PHE A 19 3.79 -8.76 -2.87
C PHE A 19 2.54 -7.96 -3.31
N ALA A 20 1.75 -7.49 -2.35
CA ALA A 20 0.57 -6.65 -2.63
C ALA A 20 0.92 -5.36 -3.38
N LEU A 21 2.09 -4.75 -3.07
CA LEU A 21 2.58 -3.58 -3.78
C LEU A 21 2.92 -3.86 -5.24
N LYS A 22 3.45 -5.05 -5.57
CA LYS A 22 3.76 -5.45 -6.94
C LYS A 22 2.49 -5.75 -7.75
N GLU A 23 1.50 -6.38 -7.14
CA GLU A 23 0.25 -6.70 -7.85
C GLU A 23 -0.57 -5.43 -8.15
N CYS A 24 -0.55 -4.47 -7.22
CA CYS A 24 -1.23 -3.18 -7.36
C CYS A 24 -0.36 -2.07 -7.96
N GLU A 25 0.77 -2.40 -8.57
CA GLU A 25 1.73 -1.43 -9.14
C GLU A 25 1.09 -0.35 -10.04
N PRO A 26 0.17 -0.64 -10.98
CA PRO A 26 -0.43 0.40 -11.83
C PRO A 26 -1.22 1.43 -11.01
N VAL A 27 -1.94 0.98 -9.98
CA VAL A 27 -2.78 1.83 -9.13
C VAL A 27 -1.93 2.67 -8.18
N VAL A 28 -0.86 2.07 -7.65
CA VAL A 28 0.12 2.74 -6.78
C VAL A 28 0.86 3.83 -7.55
N ARG A 29 1.17 3.60 -8.83
CA ARG A 29 1.81 4.60 -9.70
C ARG A 29 0.92 5.83 -9.90
N GLU A 30 -0.36 5.66 -10.19
CA GLU A 30 -1.31 6.79 -10.30
C GLU A 30 -1.42 7.59 -8.99
N PHE A 31 -1.43 6.90 -7.85
CA PHE A 31 -1.39 7.56 -6.56
C PHE A 31 -0.07 8.32 -6.35
N ALA A 32 1.07 7.76 -6.73
CA ALA A 32 2.38 8.41 -6.62
C ALA A 32 2.47 9.65 -7.52
N GLU A 33 1.94 9.60 -8.74
CA GLU A 33 1.82 10.75 -9.64
C GLU A 33 0.97 11.86 -9.00
N CYS A 34 -0.17 11.52 -8.37
CA CYS A 34 -0.98 12.50 -7.65
C CYS A 34 -0.27 13.11 -6.43
N CYS A 35 0.57 12.34 -5.74
CA CYS A 35 1.36 12.81 -4.61
C CYS A 35 2.53 13.70 -5.04
N THR A 36 3.00 13.56 -6.28
CA THR A 36 4.18 14.28 -6.78
C THR A 36 3.84 15.78 -6.90
N GLY A 37 4.39 16.58 -5.99
CA GLY A 37 4.16 18.03 -5.94
C GLY A 37 3.09 18.49 -4.94
N ARG A 38 2.46 17.58 -4.18
CA ARG A 38 1.54 17.91 -3.09
C ARG A 38 2.12 17.36 -1.78
N PHE A 39 2.45 18.23 -0.84
CA PHE A 39 2.97 17.82 0.47
C PHE A 39 1.90 17.84 1.57
N VAL A 40 1.00 18.82 1.54
CA VAL A 40 -0.05 19.00 2.56
C VAL A 40 -1.40 18.50 2.06
N SER A 41 -1.68 18.64 0.75
CA SER A 41 -3.01 18.39 0.18
C SER A 41 -3.30 16.97 -0.28
N VAL A 42 -2.35 16.05 -0.11
CA VAL A 42 -2.48 14.65 -0.56
C VAL A 42 -3.68 13.97 0.06
N ALA A 43 -3.92 14.20 1.35
CA ALA A 43 -4.98 13.51 2.12
C ALA A 43 -6.38 13.76 1.56
N TRP A 44 -6.62 14.90 0.91
CA TRP A 44 -7.92 15.21 0.29
C TRP A 44 -7.88 15.16 -1.23
N ALA A 45 -6.80 15.62 -1.87
CA ALA A 45 -6.69 15.68 -3.31
C ALA A 45 -6.54 14.30 -3.96
N CYS A 46 -5.83 13.38 -3.29
CA CYS A 46 -5.55 12.05 -3.81
C CYS A 46 -6.40 10.96 -3.14
N ARG A 47 -7.48 11.36 -2.45
CA ARG A 47 -8.34 10.44 -1.68
C ARG A 47 -8.98 9.37 -2.56
N SER A 48 -9.37 9.71 -3.78
CA SER A 48 -9.94 8.75 -4.74
C SER A 48 -8.91 7.69 -5.13
N GLN A 49 -7.69 8.09 -5.53
CA GLN A 49 -6.63 7.15 -5.88
C GLN A 49 -6.23 6.28 -4.68
N LEU A 50 -6.18 6.86 -3.48
CA LEU A 50 -5.93 6.12 -2.24
C LEU A 50 -6.98 5.01 -2.00
N HIS A 51 -8.26 5.29 -2.26
CA HIS A 51 -9.32 4.28 -2.15
C HIS A 51 -9.14 3.13 -3.14
N VAL A 52 -8.68 3.40 -4.37
CA VAL A 52 -8.43 2.34 -5.36
C VAL A 52 -7.25 1.46 -4.94
N VAL A 53 -6.16 2.07 -4.45
CA VAL A 53 -5.00 1.33 -3.89
C VAL A 53 -5.44 0.46 -2.71
N GLN A 54 -6.25 1.00 -1.80
CA GLN A 54 -6.77 0.25 -0.65
C GLN A 54 -7.68 -0.90 -1.05
N ASN A 55 -8.53 -0.72 -2.07
CA ASN A 55 -9.36 -1.81 -2.58
C ASN A 55 -8.53 -2.91 -3.24
N CYS A 56 -7.44 -2.55 -3.91
CA CYS A 56 -6.52 -3.52 -4.52
C CYS A 56 -5.75 -4.31 -3.43
N MET A 57 -5.27 -3.66 -2.38
CA MET A 57 -4.53 -4.32 -1.29
C MET A 57 -5.41 -5.13 -0.32
N ARG A 58 -6.74 -5.00 -0.40
CA ARG A 58 -7.69 -5.75 0.44
C ARG A 58 -8.18 -7.06 -0.21
N GLN A 59 -7.77 -7.36 -1.45
CA GLN A 59 -8.09 -8.63 -2.12
C GLN A 59 -7.43 -9.82 -1.45
#